data_AF-F2PP11-F1
#
_entry.id   AF-F2PP11-F1
#
_cell.length_a   1.000
_cell.length_b   1.000
_cell.length_c   1.000
_cell.angle_alpha   90.00
_cell.angle_beta   90.00
_cell.angle_gamma   90.00
#
_symmetry.space_group_name_H-M   'P 1'
#
loop_
_entity.id
_entity.type
_entity.pdbx_description
1 polymer ?
#
loop_
_entity_poly.entity_id
_entity_poly.type
_entity_poly.pdbx_seq_one_letter_code
_entity_poly.pdbx_strand_id
1 'polypeptide(L)'
;MAPSLESLSPYMNGTSAMGNGFTNGTNYPLPKLELQPETTSTSSTRAQTHPLLPSVSDDELHDLICVGFGPASLAIAIALHDRLLETAHSPDITTVPKVCFLEKQSNFAWHSGMLLPGSKMQISFIKDLATIRNPRSEFTFLNYLQVHDRLLDFANLGTFLPARIEFEDYMKWCASKFANLVRYGTEVLDVTPSEVDPLTGKVHLLHSKYSSGIPNKLKNYSFIRLLHHLPSLLNNTLKEYSIAVAGSGQSAAEIFHDLQKRYPNAKPSLIMRDSALRPSDDSPFVNELFNPERVDQFFNQSEKERQLFLSRHRSTNYSVVRPELIEQIYADMYIQKIQYPEETQWQHRIFSSCLISKVESDKSEKLNLSLQHCHTENTTINGTHNEEMNADVLILATGYVRNAHESILASIEPLLAQKQMGWKVQRNYRLELDKSQVDADAGIWLQGCNESTHGLSDSLLSILAVRGAEIVQAIFGAHLSNGN
;
A
#
# COMPACT_ATOMS: atom_id res chain seq x y z
N MET A 1 50.56 -3.99 22.21
CA MET A 1 51.03 -2.76 22.88
C MET A 1 50.81 -1.61 21.91
N ALA A 2 49.94 -0.67 22.26
CA ALA A 2 49.70 0.58 21.52
C ALA A 2 50.82 1.60 21.78
N PRO A 3 50.98 2.62 20.92
CA PRO A 3 50.42 3.96 21.19
C PRO A 3 49.73 4.57 19.93
N SER A 4 48.52 5.14 19.98
CA SER A 4 48.03 6.46 20.47
C SER A 4 48.36 7.69 19.58
N LEU A 5 47.31 8.13 18.87
CA LEU A 5 46.84 9.50 18.56
C LEU A 5 47.81 10.70 18.52
N GLU A 6 47.80 11.44 17.40
CA GLU A 6 47.68 12.91 17.31
C GLU A 6 47.51 13.32 15.83
N SER A 7 46.34 13.87 15.45
CA SER A 7 46.12 15.30 15.11
C SER A 7 46.58 15.72 13.71
N LEU A 8 45.65 16.26 12.89
CA LEU A 8 45.81 17.42 12.01
C LEU A 8 44.63 17.55 11.02
N SER A 9 43.81 18.58 11.24
CA SER A 9 43.14 19.39 10.22
C SER A 9 43.61 20.83 10.50
N PRO A 10 43.87 21.73 9.51
CA PRO A 10 42.81 22.43 8.79
C PRO A 10 43.11 22.92 7.34
N TYR A 11 42.02 23.17 6.59
CA TYR A 11 41.78 24.23 5.56
C TYR A 11 42.83 24.59 4.47
N MET A 12 42.36 24.64 3.21
CA MET A 12 42.50 25.74 2.22
C MET A 12 41.88 25.33 0.86
N ASN A 13 40.74 25.93 0.48
CA ASN A 13 40.56 26.96 -0.57
C ASN A 13 40.84 26.52 -2.03
N GLY A 14 39.76 26.51 -2.83
CA GLY A 14 39.80 26.55 -4.29
C GLY A 14 38.68 27.45 -4.82
N THR A 15 38.99 28.73 -5.00
CA THR A 15 38.14 29.76 -5.60
C THR A 15 38.18 29.72 -7.13
N SER A 16 36.98 29.77 -7.72
CA SER A 16 36.54 30.49 -8.93
C SER A 16 37.51 30.75 -10.10
N ALA A 17 37.07 30.36 -11.30
CA ALA A 17 37.32 31.13 -12.53
C ALA A 17 35.98 31.45 -13.20
N MET A 18 35.63 32.75 -13.20
CA MET A 18 34.56 33.33 -13.99
C MET A 18 35.02 33.51 -15.45
N GLY A 19 34.12 33.24 -16.40
CA GLY A 19 34.20 33.78 -17.76
C GLY A 19 32.99 34.68 -18.00
N ASN A 20 33.21 36.00 -17.95
CA ASN A 20 32.23 37.02 -18.32
C ASN A 20 32.17 37.19 -19.85
N GLY A 21 30.96 37.14 -20.41
CA GLY A 21 30.66 37.61 -21.76
C GLY A 21 29.35 38.39 -21.75
N PHE A 22 29.44 39.71 -21.61
CA PHE A 22 28.32 40.63 -21.83
C PHE A 22 28.15 40.91 -23.32
N THR A 23 26.92 40.85 -23.83
CA THR A 23 26.50 41.63 -25.01
C THR A 23 25.13 42.27 -24.75
N ASN A 24 25.03 43.54 -25.15
CA ASN A 24 23.94 44.48 -24.87
C ASN A 24 22.65 44.14 -25.64
N GLY A 25 21.52 44.51 -25.02
CA GLY A 25 20.18 44.24 -25.51
C GLY A 25 19.71 45.05 -26.73
N THR A 26 18.68 44.51 -27.36
CA THR A 26 17.73 45.23 -28.23
C THR A 26 16.32 44.76 -27.90
N ASN A 27 15.46 45.72 -27.57
CA ASN A 27 14.03 45.56 -27.29
C ASN A 27 13.30 44.90 -28.48
N TYR A 28 12.55 43.83 -28.20
CA TYR A 28 11.46 43.35 -29.06
C TYR A 28 10.17 43.29 -28.24
N PRO A 29 9.02 43.78 -28.77
CA PRO A 29 7.77 43.83 -28.02
C PRO A 29 7.19 42.42 -27.83
N LEU A 30 6.83 42.09 -26.59
CA LEU A 30 6.04 40.90 -26.23
C LEU A 30 4.66 40.98 -26.91
N PRO A 31 4.23 39.98 -27.70
CA PRO A 31 2.84 39.89 -28.11
C PRO A 31 2.00 39.48 -26.90
N LYS A 32 0.94 40.24 -26.64
CA LYS A 32 -0.16 39.81 -25.76
C LYS A 32 -0.75 38.52 -26.34
N LEU A 33 -0.66 37.42 -25.60
CA LEU A 33 -1.41 36.21 -25.92
C LEU A 33 -2.89 36.48 -25.58
N GLU A 34 -3.68 36.85 -26.59
CA GLU A 34 -5.14 36.79 -26.53
C GLU A 34 -5.55 35.31 -26.58
N LEU A 35 -6.24 34.85 -25.53
CA LEU A 35 -6.91 33.55 -25.50
C LEU A 35 -8.05 33.57 -26.53
N GLN A 36 -7.86 32.91 -27.67
CA GLN A 36 -8.95 32.55 -28.57
C GLN A 36 -9.57 31.20 -28.15
N PRO A 37 -10.89 31.01 -28.31
CA PRO A 37 -11.59 29.83 -27.83
C PRO A 37 -11.54 28.65 -28.81
N GLU A 38 -11.39 27.46 -28.21
CA GLU A 38 -11.74 26.10 -28.65
C GLU A 38 -11.25 25.55 -30.00
N THR A 39 -10.44 24.49 -29.91
CA THR A 39 -10.71 23.25 -30.68
C THR A 39 -10.55 22.04 -29.77
N THR A 40 -11.66 21.40 -29.43
CA THR A 40 -11.70 20.09 -28.78
C THR A 40 -11.01 19.04 -29.65
N SER A 41 -9.72 18.77 -29.42
CA SER A 41 -9.08 17.55 -29.88
C SER A 41 -9.40 16.44 -28.87
N THR A 42 -10.47 15.70 -29.12
CA THR A 42 -10.73 14.42 -28.46
C THR A 42 -9.64 13.42 -28.86
N SER A 43 -8.49 13.41 -28.17
CA SER A 43 -7.60 12.26 -28.19
C SER A 43 -8.19 11.21 -27.25
N SER A 44 -9.06 10.36 -27.78
CA SER A 44 -9.45 9.13 -27.13
C SER A 44 -8.20 8.24 -27.04
N THR A 45 -7.54 8.18 -25.88
CA THR A 45 -6.62 7.10 -25.54
C THR A 45 -7.44 5.81 -25.44
N ARG A 46 -7.64 5.17 -26.58
CA ARG A 46 -8.17 3.80 -26.67
C ARG A 46 -7.19 2.94 -25.87
N ALA A 47 -7.64 2.38 -24.74
CA ALA A 47 -6.82 1.47 -23.93
C ALA A 47 -6.26 0.38 -24.86
N GLN A 48 -4.94 0.41 -25.10
CA GLN A 48 -4.27 -0.61 -25.89
C GLN A 48 -4.16 -1.85 -24.99
N THR A 49 -5.19 -2.71 -25.04
CA THR A 49 -5.17 -4.03 -24.42
C THR A 49 -4.08 -4.86 -25.07
N HIS A 50 -3.20 -5.48 -24.29
CA HIS A 50 -2.14 -6.31 -24.85
C HIS A 50 -2.72 -7.63 -25.39
N PRO A 51 -2.42 -8.04 -26.63
CA PRO A 51 -3.05 -9.17 -27.30
C PRO A 51 -2.59 -10.55 -26.78
N LEU A 52 -1.62 -10.61 -25.86
CA LEU A 52 -0.99 -11.86 -25.43
C LEU A 52 -1.87 -12.73 -24.53
N LEU A 53 -2.78 -12.12 -23.77
CA LEU A 53 -3.69 -12.83 -22.87
C LEU A 53 -5.14 -12.55 -23.30
N PRO A 54 -5.84 -13.52 -23.92
CA PRO A 54 -7.22 -13.33 -24.33
C PRO A 54 -8.16 -13.32 -23.12
N SER A 55 -9.27 -12.58 -23.23
CA SER A 55 -10.36 -12.69 -22.25
C SER A 55 -11.00 -14.06 -22.33
N VAL A 56 -11.28 -14.65 -21.17
CA VAL A 56 -11.93 -15.97 -21.05
C VAL A 56 -13.41 -15.76 -20.72
N SER A 57 -14.27 -16.64 -21.25
CA SER A 57 -15.70 -16.67 -20.91
C SER A 57 -15.89 -17.10 -19.46
N ASP A 58 -16.88 -16.53 -18.77
CA ASP A 58 -17.14 -16.84 -17.36
C ASP A 58 -17.57 -18.31 -17.15
N ASP A 59 -18.08 -18.97 -18.20
CA ASP A 59 -18.49 -20.39 -18.18
C ASP A 59 -17.33 -21.37 -18.47
N GLU A 60 -16.18 -20.88 -18.90
CA GLU A 60 -15.01 -21.73 -19.16
C GLU A 60 -14.23 -22.02 -17.87
N LEU A 61 -13.64 -23.22 -17.80
CA LEU A 61 -12.68 -23.52 -16.76
C LEU A 61 -11.45 -22.61 -16.91
N HIS A 62 -11.15 -21.85 -15.86
CA HIS A 62 -9.99 -20.98 -15.75
C HIS A 62 -8.82 -21.72 -15.11
N ASP A 63 -7.59 -21.44 -15.57
CA ASP A 63 -6.37 -21.94 -14.94
C ASP A 63 -6.04 -21.13 -13.67
N LEU A 64 -6.43 -19.85 -13.63
CA LEU A 64 -6.22 -18.98 -12.48
C LEU A 64 -7.34 -17.94 -12.33
N ILE A 65 -7.92 -17.87 -11.14
CA ILE A 65 -8.77 -16.74 -10.70
C ILE A 65 -8.06 -16.04 -9.54
N CYS A 66 -7.83 -14.74 -9.69
CA CYS A 66 -7.27 -13.90 -8.63
C CYS A 66 -8.36 -13.04 -7.98
N VAL A 67 -8.48 -13.15 -6.65
CA VAL A 67 -9.41 -12.34 -5.84
C VAL A 67 -8.73 -11.03 -5.43
N GLY A 68 -9.26 -9.92 -5.92
CA GLY A 68 -8.69 -8.56 -5.81
C GLY A 68 -7.75 -8.23 -6.96
N PHE A 69 -7.76 -6.96 -7.39
CA PHE A 69 -6.85 -6.43 -8.41
C PHE A 69 -6.08 -5.19 -7.92
N GLY A 70 -5.56 -5.30 -6.70
CA GLY A 70 -4.55 -4.38 -6.16
C GLY A 70 -3.13 -4.70 -6.64
N PRO A 71 -2.10 -4.05 -6.09
CA PRO A 71 -0.72 -4.17 -6.56
C PRO A 71 -0.18 -5.62 -6.59
N ALA A 72 -0.58 -6.47 -5.63
CA ALA A 72 -0.11 -7.85 -5.57
C ALA A 72 -0.56 -8.68 -6.79
N SER A 73 -1.85 -8.67 -7.11
CA SER A 73 -2.39 -9.36 -8.29
C SER A 73 -1.93 -8.70 -9.60
N LEU A 74 -1.80 -7.37 -9.61
CA LEU A 74 -1.25 -6.65 -10.77
C LEU A 74 0.20 -7.07 -11.06
N ALA A 75 1.03 -7.27 -10.04
CA ALA A 75 2.40 -7.77 -10.24
C ALA A 75 2.44 -9.20 -10.80
N ILE A 76 1.47 -10.06 -10.45
CA ILE A 76 1.30 -11.40 -11.06
C ILE A 76 0.93 -11.26 -12.54
N ALA A 77 -0.03 -10.38 -12.88
CA ALA A 77 -0.42 -10.12 -14.27
C ALA A 77 0.77 -9.64 -15.12
N ILE A 78 1.54 -8.70 -14.58
CA ILE A 78 2.77 -8.17 -15.21
C ILE A 78 3.81 -9.26 -15.40
N ALA A 79 4.08 -10.07 -14.37
CA ALA A 79 5.06 -11.14 -14.45
C ALA A 79 4.66 -12.23 -15.46
N LEU A 80 3.36 -12.56 -15.55
CA LEU A 80 2.83 -13.50 -16.54
C LEU A 80 2.99 -12.96 -17.96
N HIS A 81 2.66 -11.69 -18.16
CA HIS A 81 2.85 -11.01 -19.43
C HIS A 81 4.31 -11.04 -19.89
N ASP A 82 5.24 -10.61 -19.02
CA ASP A 82 6.67 -10.59 -19.35
C ASP A 82 7.18 -11.99 -19.66
N ARG A 83 6.73 -13.01 -18.91
CA ARG A 83 7.09 -14.40 -19.16
C ARG A 83 6.62 -14.88 -20.53
N LEU A 84 5.38 -14.57 -20.92
CA LEU A 84 4.83 -14.92 -22.23
C LEU A 84 5.56 -14.21 -23.37
N LEU A 85 5.97 -12.95 -23.19
CA LEU A 85 6.79 -12.24 -24.17
C LEU A 85 8.16 -12.90 -24.37
N GLU A 86 8.82 -13.30 -23.29
CA GLU A 86 10.10 -14.00 -23.35
C GLU A 86 10.00 -15.33 -24.09
N THR A 87 8.89 -16.05 -23.90
CA THR A 87 8.68 -17.37 -24.47
C THR A 87 7.91 -17.38 -25.79
N ALA A 88 7.43 -16.23 -26.29
CA ALA A 88 6.65 -16.11 -27.53
C ALA A 88 7.38 -16.61 -28.79
N HIS A 89 8.71 -16.77 -28.73
CA HIS A 89 9.54 -17.30 -29.80
C HIS A 89 9.82 -18.82 -29.64
N SER A 90 9.30 -19.45 -28.59
CA SER A 90 9.46 -20.88 -28.35
C SER A 90 8.37 -21.67 -29.09
N PRO A 91 8.72 -22.66 -29.93
CA PRO A 91 7.76 -23.45 -30.69
C PRO A 91 6.84 -24.35 -29.83
N ASP A 92 7.14 -24.49 -28.53
CA ASP A 92 6.46 -25.44 -27.63
C ASP A 92 5.29 -24.85 -26.82
N ILE A 93 5.04 -23.53 -26.90
CA ILE A 93 3.85 -22.95 -26.26
C ILE A 93 2.63 -23.19 -27.14
N THR A 94 1.88 -24.22 -26.80
CA THR A 94 0.68 -24.63 -27.53
C THR A 94 -0.61 -24.01 -26.98
N THR A 95 -0.61 -23.53 -25.72
CA THR A 95 -1.79 -22.93 -25.08
C THR A 95 -1.41 -21.73 -24.19
N VAL A 96 -2.24 -20.68 -24.24
CA VAL A 96 -2.12 -19.49 -23.39
C VAL A 96 -2.94 -19.70 -22.11
N PRO A 97 -2.42 -19.38 -20.91
CA PRO A 97 -3.17 -19.54 -19.67
C PRO A 97 -4.47 -18.73 -19.63
N LYS A 98 -5.53 -19.37 -19.13
CA LYS A 98 -6.86 -18.78 -18.92
C LYS A 98 -6.93 -18.11 -17.56
N VAL A 99 -6.79 -16.78 -17.53
CA VAL A 99 -6.68 -16.01 -16.28
C VAL A 99 -7.79 -14.97 -16.16
N CYS A 100 -8.35 -14.84 -14.95
CA CYS A 100 -9.32 -13.80 -14.61
C CYS A 100 -9.00 -13.15 -13.25
N PHE A 101 -9.25 -11.84 -13.15
CA PHE A 101 -9.12 -11.07 -11.90
C PHE A 101 -10.48 -10.49 -11.50
N LEU A 102 -10.85 -10.62 -10.22
CA LEU A 102 -12.12 -10.11 -9.69
C LEU A 102 -11.85 -8.99 -8.69
N GLU A 103 -12.32 -7.76 -8.94
CA GLU A 103 -12.08 -6.60 -8.08
C GLU A 103 -13.39 -5.93 -7.66
N LYS A 104 -13.55 -5.68 -6.36
CA LYS A 104 -14.78 -5.11 -5.81
C LYS A 104 -14.96 -3.62 -6.13
N GLN A 105 -13.87 -2.88 -6.31
CA GLN A 105 -13.94 -1.49 -6.77
C GLN A 105 -14.38 -1.43 -8.23
N SER A 106 -15.05 -0.33 -8.61
CA SER A 106 -15.53 -0.10 -9.98
C SER A 106 -14.42 0.14 -11.01
N ASN A 107 -13.21 0.43 -10.53
CA ASN A 107 -12.02 0.71 -11.31
C ASN A 107 -10.79 0.46 -10.45
N PHE A 108 -9.60 0.39 -11.07
CA PHE A 108 -8.36 0.34 -10.30
C PHE A 108 -8.21 1.62 -9.46
N ALA A 109 -7.99 1.45 -8.17
CA ALA A 109 -7.59 2.52 -7.27
C ALA A 109 -6.76 1.93 -6.12
N TRP A 110 -5.70 2.65 -5.72
CA TRP A 110 -4.78 2.21 -4.69
C TRP A 110 -4.83 3.14 -3.49
N HIS A 111 -5.37 2.63 -2.38
CA HIS A 111 -5.57 3.39 -1.14
C HIS A 111 -6.15 4.80 -1.36
N SER A 112 -7.16 4.91 -2.24
CA SER A 112 -7.71 6.21 -2.67
C SER A 112 -8.12 7.12 -1.51
N GLY A 113 -8.53 6.55 -0.37
CA GLY A 113 -8.91 7.32 0.83
C GLY A 113 -7.76 8.02 1.54
N MET A 114 -6.52 7.62 1.23
CA MET A 114 -5.29 8.17 1.80
C MET A 114 -4.45 8.93 0.75
N LEU A 115 -4.99 9.26 -0.43
CA LEU A 115 -4.30 10.11 -1.41
C LEU A 115 -4.36 11.58 -1.00
N LEU A 116 -3.78 11.88 0.17
CA LEU A 116 -3.71 13.22 0.72
C LEU A 116 -2.71 14.06 -0.10
N PRO A 117 -3.01 15.36 -0.33
CA PRO A 117 -2.09 16.29 -0.98
C PRO A 117 -0.69 16.25 -0.38
N GLY A 118 0.34 16.19 -1.22
CA GLY A 118 1.74 16.16 -0.81
C GLY A 118 2.24 14.83 -0.25
N SER A 119 1.37 13.82 -0.10
CA SER A 119 1.80 12.49 0.35
C SER A 119 2.74 11.81 -0.64
N LYS A 120 3.81 11.21 -0.12
CA LYS A 120 4.86 10.56 -0.92
C LYS A 120 4.89 9.06 -0.70
N MET A 121 5.47 8.34 -1.66
CA MET A 121 5.85 6.96 -1.47
C MET A 121 6.87 6.83 -0.34
N GLN A 122 6.75 5.75 0.43
CA GLN A 122 7.71 5.40 1.49
C GLN A 122 8.71 4.35 1.01
N ILE A 123 8.85 4.18 -0.30
CA ILE A 123 9.67 3.18 -0.94
C ILE A 123 10.24 3.76 -2.23
N SER A 124 11.48 3.40 -2.57
CA SER A 124 12.11 3.81 -3.83
C SER A 124 11.28 3.35 -5.03
N PHE A 125 11.12 4.19 -6.05
CA PHE A 125 10.45 3.82 -7.30
C PHE A 125 11.11 2.63 -8.01
N ILE A 126 12.37 2.29 -7.71
CA ILE A 126 13.03 1.09 -8.24
C ILE A 126 12.33 -0.20 -7.76
N LYS A 127 11.70 -0.16 -6.57
CA LYS A 127 10.84 -1.24 -6.05
C LYS A 127 9.42 -1.13 -6.63
N ASP A 128 9.31 -0.85 -7.92
CA ASP A 128 8.06 -0.89 -8.67
C ASP A 128 7.60 -2.36 -8.90
N LEU A 129 6.68 -2.57 -9.84
CA LEU A 129 6.07 -3.88 -10.08
C LEU A 129 6.87 -4.77 -11.06
N ALA A 130 8.02 -4.30 -11.56
CA ALA A 130 8.78 -5.01 -12.57
C ALA A 130 10.31 -4.90 -12.43
N THR A 131 10.86 -3.72 -12.15
CA THR A 131 12.28 -3.37 -12.30
C THR A 131 13.23 -4.36 -11.62
N ILE A 132 13.00 -4.72 -10.35
CA ILE A 132 13.90 -5.65 -9.63
C ILE A 132 13.89 -7.06 -10.23
N ARG A 133 12.79 -7.45 -10.88
CA ARG A 133 12.70 -8.72 -11.61
C ARG A 133 13.31 -8.60 -13.01
N ASN A 134 12.91 -7.58 -13.76
CA ASN A 134 13.37 -7.33 -15.13
C ASN A 134 13.32 -5.82 -15.43
N PRO A 135 14.47 -5.12 -15.41
CA PRO A 135 14.55 -3.68 -15.73
C PRO A 135 14.17 -3.33 -17.18
N ARG A 136 14.08 -4.33 -18.07
CA ARG A 136 13.65 -4.15 -19.48
C ARG A 136 12.16 -4.33 -19.67
N SER A 137 11.42 -4.70 -18.63
CA SER A 137 9.95 -4.79 -18.69
C SER A 137 9.38 -3.44 -19.13
N GLU A 138 8.33 -3.48 -19.96
CA GLU A 138 7.62 -2.25 -20.29
C GLU A 138 6.90 -1.68 -19.07
N PHE A 139 6.65 -2.47 -18.02
CA PHE A 139 5.92 -2.05 -16.84
C PHE A 139 6.80 -1.40 -15.76
N THR A 140 8.02 -0.98 -16.08
CA THR A 140 8.84 -0.21 -15.12
C THR A 140 8.28 1.20 -14.93
N PHE A 141 8.47 1.77 -13.74
CA PHE A 141 8.06 3.15 -13.44
C PHE A 141 8.76 4.16 -14.36
N LEU A 142 10.04 3.91 -14.71
CA LEU A 142 10.79 4.75 -15.65
C LEU A 142 10.21 4.68 -17.07
N ASN A 143 9.82 3.50 -17.56
CA ASN A 143 9.18 3.39 -18.86
C ASN A 143 7.79 4.06 -18.87
N TYR A 144 7.03 3.94 -17.77
CA TYR A 144 5.81 4.71 -17.59
C TYR A 144 6.06 6.21 -17.71
N LEU A 145 7.06 6.76 -17.03
CA LEU A 145 7.40 8.19 -17.15
C LEU A 145 7.78 8.57 -18.58
N GLN A 146 8.53 7.70 -19.27
CA GLN A 146 8.91 7.91 -20.67
C GLN A 146 7.69 7.95 -21.60
N VAL A 147 6.73 7.04 -21.42
CA VAL A 147 5.50 6.97 -22.23
C VAL A 147 4.59 8.19 -22.00
N HIS A 148 4.71 8.86 -20.87
CA HIS A 148 3.93 10.06 -20.54
C HIS A 148 4.72 11.36 -20.73
N ASP A 149 5.88 11.31 -21.40
CA ASP A 149 6.75 12.48 -21.62
C ASP A 149 7.14 13.23 -20.33
N ARG A 150 7.23 12.53 -19.19
CA ARG A 150 7.56 13.09 -17.86
C ARG A 150 8.91 12.63 -17.32
N LEU A 151 9.67 11.80 -18.04
CA LEU A 151 10.92 11.20 -17.54
C LEU A 151 11.96 12.26 -17.15
N LEU A 152 12.20 13.25 -18.01
CA LEU A 152 13.18 14.30 -17.74
C LEU A 152 12.73 15.20 -16.58
N ASP A 153 11.45 15.56 -16.54
CA ASP A 153 10.88 16.35 -15.46
C ASP A 153 10.98 15.64 -14.11
N PHE A 154 10.69 14.34 -14.07
CA PHE A 154 10.86 13.53 -12.87
C PHE A 154 12.34 13.43 -12.46
N ALA A 155 13.26 13.25 -13.41
CA ALA A 155 14.69 13.24 -13.13
C ALA A 155 15.16 14.56 -12.48
N ASN A 156 14.61 15.69 -12.91
CA ASN A 156 14.91 17.01 -12.36
C ASN A 156 14.41 17.19 -10.91
N LEU A 157 13.44 16.39 -10.44
CA LEU A 157 13.02 16.41 -9.03
C LEU A 157 14.10 15.85 -8.09
N GLY A 158 15.05 15.07 -8.60
CA GLY A 158 16.15 14.49 -7.80
C GLY A 158 15.67 13.60 -6.65
N THR A 159 14.53 12.91 -6.81
CA THR A 159 13.90 12.12 -5.76
C THR A 159 13.71 10.65 -6.13
N PHE A 160 13.84 9.75 -5.15
CA PHE A 160 13.46 8.34 -5.28
C PHE A 160 12.01 8.07 -4.85
N LEU A 161 11.33 9.06 -4.28
CA LEU A 161 10.05 8.91 -3.59
C LEU A 161 8.98 9.72 -4.33
N PRO A 162 8.38 9.16 -5.41
CA PRO A 162 7.31 9.85 -6.14
C PRO A 162 6.13 10.17 -5.23
N ALA A 163 5.29 11.12 -5.65
CA ALA A 163 4.03 11.37 -4.95
C ALA A 163 3.13 10.14 -5.03
N ARG A 164 2.32 9.85 -3.99
CA ARG A 164 1.41 8.68 -4.02
C ARG A 164 0.41 8.75 -5.17
N ILE A 165 -0.01 9.97 -5.56
CA ILE A 165 -0.88 10.19 -6.71
C ILE A 165 -0.24 9.76 -8.03
N GLU A 166 1.06 10.03 -8.21
CA GLU A 166 1.80 9.65 -9.42
C GLU A 166 2.06 8.14 -9.46
N PHE A 167 2.34 7.53 -8.30
CA PHE A 167 2.53 6.09 -8.23
C PHE A 167 1.19 5.32 -8.39
N GLU A 168 0.07 5.87 -7.92
CA GLU A 168 -1.26 5.35 -8.26
C GLU A 168 -1.52 5.46 -9.77
N ASP A 169 -1.21 6.60 -10.40
CA ASP A 169 -1.35 6.81 -11.86
C ASP A 169 -0.52 5.79 -12.65
N TYR A 170 0.72 5.54 -12.23
CA TYR A 170 1.57 4.45 -12.75
C TYR A 170 0.88 3.08 -12.67
N MET A 171 0.34 2.72 -11.51
CA MET A 171 -0.31 1.42 -11.35
C MET A 171 -1.65 1.34 -12.12
N LYS A 172 -2.38 2.45 -12.25
CA LYS A 172 -3.56 2.55 -13.12
C LYS A 172 -3.19 2.34 -14.58
N TRP A 173 -2.08 2.94 -15.02
CA TRP A 173 -1.55 2.74 -16.38
C TRP A 173 -1.18 1.26 -16.61
N CYS A 174 -0.47 0.62 -15.68
CA CYS A 174 -0.18 -0.81 -15.75
C CYS A 174 -1.48 -1.65 -15.80
N ALA A 175 -2.43 -1.38 -14.90
CA ALA A 175 -3.71 -2.09 -14.83
C ALA A 175 -4.53 -1.97 -16.12
N SER A 176 -4.48 -0.81 -16.79
CA SER A 176 -5.23 -0.57 -18.03
C SER A 176 -4.87 -1.54 -19.16
N LYS A 177 -3.63 -2.05 -19.19
CA LYS A 177 -3.15 -3.02 -20.18
C LYS A 177 -3.76 -4.42 -19.99
N PHE A 178 -4.36 -4.68 -18.82
CA PHE A 178 -5.02 -5.95 -18.47
C PHE A 178 -6.54 -5.82 -18.35
N ALA A 179 -7.14 -4.71 -18.80
CA ALA A 179 -8.56 -4.43 -18.59
C ALA A 179 -9.50 -5.54 -19.13
N ASN A 180 -9.09 -6.28 -20.16
CA ASN A 180 -9.83 -7.42 -20.72
C ASN A 180 -9.87 -8.66 -19.79
N LEU A 181 -8.97 -8.76 -18.82
CA LEU A 181 -8.87 -9.87 -17.87
C LEU A 181 -9.53 -9.57 -16.52
N VAL A 182 -9.96 -8.32 -16.29
CA VAL A 182 -10.42 -7.85 -14.97
C VAL A 182 -11.93 -7.63 -14.99
N ARG A 183 -12.63 -8.21 -14.01
CA ARG A 183 -14.04 -7.93 -13.71
C ARG A 183 -14.11 -7.00 -12.50
N TYR A 184 -14.24 -5.70 -12.76
CA TYR A 184 -14.47 -4.69 -11.73
C TYR A 184 -15.91 -4.69 -11.21
N GLY A 185 -16.13 -4.19 -9.99
CA GLY A 185 -17.44 -4.21 -9.33
C GLY A 185 -17.89 -5.61 -8.90
N THR A 186 -16.95 -6.54 -8.74
CA THR A 186 -17.20 -7.94 -8.38
C THR A 186 -16.59 -8.25 -7.02
N GLU A 187 -17.43 -8.43 -6.00
CA GLU A 187 -16.99 -8.82 -4.66
C GLU A 187 -17.12 -10.32 -4.48
N VAL A 188 -15.98 -11.00 -4.25
CA VAL A 188 -15.94 -12.42 -3.91
C VAL A 188 -16.33 -12.61 -2.45
N LEU A 189 -17.29 -13.49 -2.22
CA LEU A 189 -17.92 -13.72 -0.92
C LEU A 189 -17.52 -15.06 -0.31
N ASP A 190 -17.26 -16.06 -1.14
CA ASP A 190 -16.92 -17.42 -0.71
C ASP A 190 -16.17 -18.18 -1.82
N VAL A 191 -15.41 -19.20 -1.44
CA VAL A 191 -14.76 -20.15 -2.35
C VAL A 191 -15.15 -21.57 -1.91
N THR A 192 -15.76 -22.34 -2.81
CA THR A 192 -16.31 -23.67 -2.51
C THR A 192 -15.69 -24.74 -3.39
N PRO A 193 -15.54 -25.99 -2.91
CA PRO A 193 -15.22 -27.11 -3.79
C PRO A 193 -16.41 -27.39 -4.72
N SER A 194 -16.18 -27.47 -6.03
CA SER A 194 -17.25 -27.58 -7.04
C SER A 194 -17.40 -28.99 -7.59
N GLU A 195 -16.28 -29.60 -8.01
CA GLU A 195 -16.30 -30.93 -8.62
C GLU A 195 -15.27 -31.84 -7.97
N VAL A 196 -15.71 -33.07 -7.74
CA VAL A 196 -14.91 -34.16 -7.20
C VAL A 196 -14.65 -35.13 -8.35
N ASP A 197 -13.38 -35.48 -8.57
CA ASP A 197 -13.00 -36.48 -9.55
C ASP A 197 -13.69 -37.81 -9.19
N PRO A 198 -14.52 -38.39 -10.06
CA PRO A 198 -15.27 -39.60 -9.77
C PRO A 198 -14.39 -40.86 -9.59
N LEU A 199 -13.15 -40.84 -10.09
CA LEU A 199 -12.20 -41.94 -9.97
C LEU A 199 -11.39 -41.87 -8.68
N THR A 200 -10.93 -40.67 -8.29
CA THR A 200 -10.06 -40.48 -7.13
C THR A 200 -10.79 -40.01 -5.88
N GLY A 201 -12.02 -39.48 -6.02
CA GLY A 201 -12.77 -38.88 -4.93
C GLY A 201 -12.21 -37.52 -4.47
N LYS A 202 -11.30 -36.91 -5.23
CA LYS A 202 -10.62 -35.66 -4.86
C LYS A 202 -11.27 -34.43 -5.47
N VAL A 203 -11.25 -33.32 -4.74
CA VAL A 203 -11.60 -32.00 -5.26
C VAL A 203 -10.56 -31.59 -6.30
N HIS A 204 -11.00 -31.39 -7.54
CA HIS A 204 -10.14 -30.91 -8.63
C HIS A 204 -10.55 -29.51 -9.11
N LEU A 205 -11.76 -29.04 -8.79
CA LEU A 205 -12.23 -27.69 -9.11
C LEU A 205 -12.69 -26.90 -7.88
N LEU A 206 -12.30 -25.63 -7.84
CA LEU A 206 -12.76 -24.64 -6.87
C LEU A 206 -13.64 -23.60 -7.59
N HIS A 207 -14.78 -23.28 -7.01
CA HIS A 207 -15.70 -22.26 -7.52
C HIS A 207 -15.71 -21.05 -6.61
N SER A 208 -15.56 -19.85 -7.19
CA SER A 208 -15.63 -18.58 -6.47
C SER A 208 -17.04 -18.01 -6.56
N LYS A 209 -17.72 -17.84 -5.43
CA LYS A 209 -19.03 -17.18 -5.36
C LYS A 209 -18.84 -15.68 -5.21
N TYR A 210 -19.48 -14.89 -6.08
CA TYR A 210 -19.35 -13.44 -6.07
C TYR A 210 -20.69 -12.73 -6.26
N SER A 211 -20.71 -11.44 -5.92
CA SER A 211 -21.82 -10.54 -6.24
C SER A 211 -21.36 -9.44 -7.19
N SER A 212 -22.18 -9.16 -8.21
CA SER A 212 -21.94 -8.08 -9.17
C SER A 212 -22.77 -6.85 -8.81
N GLY A 213 -22.13 -5.69 -8.77
CA GLY A 213 -22.75 -4.41 -8.44
C GLY A 213 -22.05 -3.70 -7.28
N ILE A 214 -22.26 -2.38 -7.17
CA ILE A 214 -21.69 -1.58 -6.07
C ILE A 214 -22.19 -2.18 -4.75
N PRO A 215 -21.32 -2.53 -3.78
CA PRO A 215 -21.73 -3.15 -2.53
C PRO A 215 -22.76 -2.29 -1.77
N ASN A 216 -24.04 -2.63 -1.91
CA ASN A 216 -25.15 -2.04 -1.19
C ASN A 216 -25.24 -2.68 0.20
N LYS A 217 -24.26 -2.38 1.07
CA LYS A 217 -24.33 -2.48 2.56
C LYS A 217 -22.96 -2.18 3.17
N LEU A 218 -22.67 -0.89 3.38
CA LEU A 218 -21.64 -0.49 4.35
C LEU A 218 -22.29 -0.33 5.73
N LYS A 219 -22.64 -1.45 6.35
CA LYS A 219 -22.77 -1.52 7.81
C LYS A 219 -21.57 -2.30 8.32
N ASN A 220 -20.46 -1.60 8.53
CA ASN A 220 -19.38 -1.90 9.47
C ASN A 220 -18.31 -0.81 9.33
N TYR A 221 -18.20 0.03 10.36
CA TYR A 221 -17.29 1.16 10.44
C TYR A 221 -15.83 0.69 10.35
N SER A 222 -15.21 0.83 9.17
CA SER A 222 -13.78 0.54 8.96
C SER A 222 -13.00 1.82 8.63
N PHE A 223 -12.27 2.29 9.65
CA PHE A 223 -11.02 3.07 9.73
C PHE A 223 -10.61 4.07 8.62
N ILE A 224 -10.63 3.73 7.32
CA ILE A 224 -10.12 4.62 6.24
C ILE A 224 -11.21 5.04 5.24
N ARG A 225 -12.40 4.44 5.32
CA ARG A 225 -13.54 4.87 4.49
C ARG A 225 -14.07 6.26 4.87
N LEU A 226 -13.78 6.75 6.08
CA LEU A 226 -14.23 8.06 6.57
C LEU A 226 -13.58 9.25 5.85
N LEU A 227 -12.34 9.15 5.33
CA LEU A 227 -11.68 10.30 4.70
C LEU A 227 -12.35 10.73 3.39
N HIS A 228 -12.80 9.77 2.57
CA HIS A 228 -13.61 10.07 1.38
C HIS A 228 -14.95 10.69 1.71
N HIS A 229 -15.53 10.34 2.86
CA HIS A 229 -16.77 10.90 3.35
C HIS A 229 -16.56 12.20 4.14
N LEU A 230 -15.32 12.57 4.47
CA LEU A 230 -15.03 13.72 5.31
C LEU A 230 -15.57 15.02 4.70
N PRO A 231 -15.45 15.30 3.37
CA PRO A 231 -16.08 16.47 2.77
C PRO A 231 -17.62 16.46 2.83
N SER A 232 -18.25 15.28 2.87
CA SER A 232 -19.71 15.16 3.04
C SER A 232 -20.15 15.37 4.49
N LEU A 233 -19.31 15.00 5.46
CA LEU A 233 -19.56 15.17 6.90
C LEU A 233 -19.21 16.60 7.36
N LEU A 234 -18.10 17.14 6.87
CA LEU A 234 -17.53 18.44 7.21
C LEU A 234 -17.57 19.36 5.96
N ASN A 235 -18.77 19.73 5.54
CA ASN A 235 -18.98 20.41 4.25
C ASN A 235 -18.47 21.86 4.18
N ASN A 236 -18.39 22.56 5.32
CA ASN A 236 -17.90 23.93 5.38
C ASN A 236 -16.43 23.96 5.85
N THR A 237 -15.49 24.14 4.93
CA THR A 237 -14.05 24.13 5.21
C THR A 237 -13.58 25.24 6.16
N LEU A 238 -14.35 26.32 6.29
CA LEU A 238 -14.04 27.46 7.16
C LEU A 238 -14.72 27.39 8.53
N LYS A 239 -15.52 26.35 8.80
CA LYS A 239 -16.12 26.16 10.12
C LYS A 239 -15.07 25.68 11.12
N GLU A 240 -15.19 26.14 12.36
CA GLU A 240 -14.41 25.65 13.49
C GLU A 240 -14.93 24.27 13.92
N TYR A 241 -14.37 23.21 13.36
CA TYR A 241 -14.63 21.83 13.77
C TYR A 241 -13.64 21.35 14.82
N SER A 242 -14.08 20.54 15.78
CA SER A 242 -13.20 19.74 16.62
C SER A 242 -13.03 18.35 16.00
N ILE A 243 -11.81 17.96 15.65
CA ILE A 243 -11.54 16.71 14.93
C ILE A 243 -10.51 15.88 15.71
N ALA A 244 -10.90 14.71 16.19
CA ALA A 244 -9.98 13.81 16.87
C ALA A 244 -9.37 12.80 15.88
N VAL A 245 -8.07 12.55 15.97
CA VAL A 245 -7.34 11.54 15.19
C VAL A 245 -6.69 10.56 16.15
N ALA A 246 -7.08 9.28 16.11
CA ALA A 246 -6.51 8.24 16.97
C ALA A 246 -5.42 7.44 16.25
N GLY A 247 -4.19 7.47 16.78
CA GLY A 247 -3.05 6.71 16.27
C GLY A 247 -1.74 7.49 16.29
N SER A 248 -0.62 6.81 16.04
CA SER A 248 0.72 7.40 15.98
C SER A 248 1.57 6.93 14.80
N GLY A 249 0.99 6.15 13.88
CA GLY A 249 1.66 5.74 12.64
C GLY A 249 1.54 6.78 11.53
N GLN A 250 2.20 6.52 10.40
CA GLN A 250 2.22 7.40 9.23
C GLN A 250 0.84 7.97 8.87
N SER A 251 -0.19 7.12 8.78
CA SER A 251 -1.54 7.57 8.40
C SER A 251 -2.10 8.60 9.38
N ALA A 252 -1.91 8.41 10.69
CA ALA A 252 -2.39 9.35 11.70
C ALA A 252 -1.68 10.71 11.57
N ALA A 253 -0.36 10.69 11.37
CA ALA A 253 0.45 11.89 11.18
C ALA A 253 0.07 12.66 9.89
N GLU A 254 -0.10 11.96 8.77
CA GLU A 254 -0.50 12.58 7.50
C GLU A 254 -1.90 13.19 7.59
N ILE A 255 -2.86 12.49 8.19
CA ILE A 255 -4.22 13.00 8.38
C ILE A 255 -4.19 14.23 9.30
N PHE A 256 -3.50 14.15 10.44
CA PHE A 256 -3.39 15.25 11.38
C PHE A 256 -2.80 16.51 10.73
N HIS A 257 -1.74 16.35 9.93
CA HIS A 257 -1.11 17.46 9.22
C HIS A 257 -1.96 17.99 8.04
N ASP A 258 -2.64 17.12 7.30
CA ASP A 258 -3.55 17.53 6.21
C ASP A 258 -4.75 18.33 6.72
N LEU A 259 -5.34 17.92 7.85
CA LEU A 259 -6.50 18.59 8.45
C LEU A 259 -6.23 20.07 8.76
N GLN A 260 -5.02 20.41 9.22
CA GLN A 260 -4.61 21.79 9.54
C GLN A 260 -4.65 22.70 8.31
N LYS A 261 -4.35 22.14 7.12
CA LYS A 261 -4.36 22.86 5.84
C LYS A 261 -5.74 22.84 5.19
N ARG A 262 -6.42 21.69 5.23
CA ARG A 262 -7.72 21.47 4.59
C ARG A 262 -8.86 22.20 5.30
N TYR A 263 -8.79 22.31 6.63
CA TYR A 263 -9.76 23.02 7.46
C TYR A 263 -9.03 24.05 8.33
N PRO A 264 -8.71 25.25 7.79
CA PRO A 264 -7.82 26.21 8.45
C PRO A 264 -8.30 26.69 9.83
N ASN A 265 -9.62 26.64 10.07
CA ASN A 265 -10.23 27.04 11.34
C ASN A 265 -10.53 25.85 12.27
N ALA A 266 -10.28 24.61 11.84
CA ALA A 266 -10.52 23.44 12.68
C ALA A 266 -9.49 23.31 13.80
N LYS A 267 -9.87 22.55 14.83
CA LYS A 267 -9.07 22.19 16.00
C LYS A 267 -8.79 20.68 16.00
N PRO A 268 -7.87 20.19 15.15
CA PRO A 268 -7.45 18.81 15.17
C PRO A 268 -6.67 18.45 16.45
N SER A 269 -6.98 17.28 17.01
CA SER A 269 -6.26 16.68 18.15
C SER A 269 -5.75 15.30 17.78
N LEU A 270 -4.44 15.08 17.87
CA LEU A 270 -3.84 13.76 17.69
C LEU A 270 -3.76 13.03 19.03
N ILE A 271 -4.39 11.87 19.13
CA ILE A 271 -4.45 11.06 20.36
C ILE A 271 -3.66 9.78 20.13
N MET A 272 -2.62 9.57 20.94
CA MET A 272 -1.75 8.39 20.82
C MET A 272 -1.44 7.76 22.17
N ARG A 273 -1.43 6.42 22.19
CA ARG A 273 -1.06 5.65 23.39
C ARG A 273 0.44 5.69 23.69
N ASP A 274 1.25 5.84 22.64
CA ASP A 274 2.70 5.97 22.77
C ASP A 274 3.05 7.38 23.29
N SER A 275 4.25 7.55 23.83
CA SER A 275 4.70 8.82 24.38
C SER A 275 5.13 9.84 23.32
N ALA A 276 5.42 9.40 22.10
CA ALA A 276 5.84 10.27 21.00
C ALA A 276 5.61 9.62 19.62
N LEU A 277 5.61 10.46 18.57
CA LEU A 277 5.79 9.98 17.19
C LEU A 277 7.22 9.46 17.02
N ARG A 278 7.37 8.26 16.46
CA ARG A 278 8.67 7.61 16.26
C ARG A 278 9.06 7.61 14.78
N PRO A 279 10.33 7.90 14.47
CA PRO A 279 10.80 7.84 13.08
C PRO A 279 10.76 6.41 12.56
N SER A 280 10.41 6.25 11.29
CA SER A 280 10.61 5.00 10.55
C SER A 280 12.10 4.77 10.33
N ASP A 281 12.58 3.55 10.54
CA ASP A 281 13.97 3.18 10.25
C ASP A 281 14.08 2.65 8.81
N ASP A 282 14.66 3.47 7.93
CA ASP A 282 14.98 3.14 6.55
C ASP A 282 16.49 3.09 6.27
N SER A 283 17.29 2.93 7.33
CA SER A 283 18.74 2.82 7.22
C SER A 283 19.13 1.61 6.34
N PRO A 284 20.19 1.69 5.51
CA PRO A 284 20.45 0.68 4.48
C PRO A 284 20.53 -0.76 4.97
N PHE A 285 21.23 -1.03 6.08
CA PHE A 285 21.35 -2.38 6.66
C PHE A 285 20.02 -2.92 7.19
N VAL A 286 19.20 -2.07 7.80
CA VAL A 286 17.87 -2.46 8.27
C VAL A 286 16.92 -2.63 7.08
N ASN A 287 17.10 -1.86 6.01
CA ASN A 287 16.27 -1.95 4.82
C ASN A 287 16.54 -3.22 3.98
N GLU A 288 17.69 -3.88 4.16
CA GLU A 288 17.96 -5.21 3.57
C GLU A 288 16.94 -6.26 4.00
N LEU A 289 16.29 -6.10 5.17
CA LEU A 289 15.24 -7.00 5.64
C LEU A 289 14.05 -7.07 4.67
N PHE A 290 13.92 -6.09 3.77
CA PHE A 290 12.89 -6.03 2.74
C PHE A 290 13.36 -6.51 1.36
N ASN A 291 14.58 -7.05 1.24
CA ASN A 291 15.05 -7.60 -0.02
C ASN A 291 14.35 -8.92 -0.34
N PRO A 292 14.09 -9.23 -1.64
CA PRO A 292 13.43 -10.47 -2.04
C PRO A 292 14.12 -11.74 -1.51
N GLU A 293 15.44 -11.82 -1.54
CA GLU A 293 16.20 -13.00 -1.11
C GLU A 293 16.11 -13.27 0.40
N ARG A 294 15.70 -12.29 1.22
CA ARG A 294 15.50 -12.49 2.67
C ARG A 294 14.26 -13.33 2.97
N VAL A 295 13.31 -13.45 2.04
CA VAL A 295 12.11 -14.27 2.24
C VAL A 295 12.49 -15.73 2.49
N ASP A 296 13.48 -16.26 1.77
CA ASP A 296 13.97 -17.63 1.98
C ASP A 296 14.59 -17.83 3.36
N GLN A 297 15.44 -16.89 3.78
CA GLN A 297 16.08 -16.94 5.10
C GLN A 297 15.04 -16.87 6.22
N PHE A 298 14.06 -15.98 6.10
CA PHE A 298 13.01 -15.80 7.09
C PHE A 298 12.04 -16.99 7.13
N PHE A 299 11.63 -17.53 5.98
CA PHE A 299 10.70 -18.65 5.91
C PHE A 299 11.25 -19.91 6.59
N ASN A 300 12.56 -20.15 6.46
CA ASN A 300 13.25 -21.32 7.02
C ASN A 300 13.53 -21.21 8.53
N GLN A 301 13.22 -20.09 9.18
CA GLN A 301 13.34 -19.93 10.63
C GLN A 301 12.21 -20.65 11.37
N SER A 302 12.46 -21.02 12.63
CA SER A 302 11.42 -21.51 13.53
C SER A 302 10.38 -20.42 13.81
N GLU A 303 9.17 -20.82 14.19
CA GLU A 303 8.10 -19.87 14.52
C GLU A 303 8.50 -18.88 15.61
N LYS A 304 9.23 -19.34 16.63
CA LYS A 304 9.74 -18.49 17.71
C LYS A 304 10.75 -17.45 17.21
N GLU A 305 11.65 -17.84 16.31
CA GLU A 305 12.62 -16.92 15.70
C GLU A 305 11.93 -15.86 14.83
N ARG A 306 10.95 -16.26 14.02
CA ARG A 306 10.15 -15.33 13.22
C ARG A 306 9.40 -14.32 14.09
N GLN A 307 8.74 -14.77 15.16
CA GLN A 307 8.06 -13.87 16.10
C GLN A 307 9.02 -12.89 16.78
N LEU A 308 10.21 -13.36 17.18
CA LEU A 308 11.24 -12.50 17.76
C LEU A 308 11.77 -11.49 16.73
N PHE A 309 11.99 -11.91 15.49
CA PHE A 309 12.40 -11.04 14.40
C PHE A 309 11.37 -9.95 14.14
N LEU A 310 10.09 -10.31 13.98
CA LEU A 310 9.01 -9.36 13.70
C LEU A 310 8.83 -8.35 14.84
N SER A 311 8.92 -8.80 16.09
CA SER A 311 8.83 -7.90 17.25
C SER A 311 10.02 -6.92 17.32
N ARG A 312 11.24 -7.38 17.04
CA ARG A 312 12.46 -6.54 17.03
C ARG A 312 12.44 -5.49 15.91
N HIS A 313 11.96 -5.85 14.72
CA HIS A 313 12.03 -4.99 13.53
C HIS A 313 10.71 -4.27 13.24
N ARG A 314 9.77 -4.27 14.20
CA ARG A 314 8.45 -3.64 14.08
C ARG A 314 8.51 -2.16 13.66
N SER A 315 9.50 -1.41 14.15
CA SER A 315 9.69 0.02 13.91
C SER A 315 10.12 0.39 12.47
N THR A 316 10.35 -0.59 11.61
CA THR A 316 10.63 -0.33 10.19
C THR A 316 9.37 -0.02 9.38
N ASN A 317 8.19 -0.46 9.86
CA ASN A 317 6.93 -0.38 9.11
C ASN A 317 5.72 0.00 9.98
N TYR A 318 5.67 -0.45 11.24
CA TYR A 318 4.48 -0.31 12.09
C TYR A 318 4.66 0.76 13.17
N SER A 319 3.62 1.57 13.34
CA SER A 319 3.55 2.63 14.36
C SER A 319 4.71 3.63 14.31
N VAL A 320 5.17 3.93 13.10
CA VAL A 320 6.25 4.89 12.82
C VAL A 320 5.83 5.88 11.73
N VAL A 321 6.53 7.00 11.68
CA VAL A 321 6.29 8.13 10.77
C VAL A 321 7.60 8.52 10.10
N ARG A 322 7.54 8.99 8.85
CA ARG A 322 8.72 9.51 8.16
C ARG A 322 9.36 10.67 8.95
N PRO A 323 10.69 10.68 9.17
CA PRO A 323 11.36 11.73 9.94
C PRO A 323 10.99 13.15 9.50
N GLU A 324 10.94 13.40 8.18
CA GLU A 324 10.63 14.72 7.63
C GLU A 324 9.22 15.21 8.00
N LEU A 325 8.25 14.29 8.10
CA LEU A 325 6.89 14.63 8.51
C LEU A 325 6.81 14.88 10.02
N ILE A 326 7.58 14.14 10.83
CA ILE A 326 7.69 14.41 12.27
C ILE A 326 8.24 15.82 12.49
N GLU A 327 9.32 16.18 11.78
CA GLU A 327 9.95 17.49 11.86
C GLU A 327 9.00 18.61 11.44
N GLN A 328 8.23 18.42 10.36
CA GLN A 328 7.20 19.38 9.93
C GLN A 328 6.13 19.58 11.00
N ILE A 329 5.55 18.49 11.52
CA ILE A 329 4.53 18.57 12.58
C ILE A 329 5.11 19.26 13.83
N TYR A 330 6.35 18.92 14.21
CA TYR A 330 6.99 19.53 15.38
C TYR A 330 7.24 21.03 15.18
N ALA A 331 7.65 21.46 13.98
CA ALA A 331 7.81 22.86 13.63
C ALA A 331 6.46 23.60 13.72
N ASP A 332 5.37 23.02 13.20
CA ASP A 332 4.02 23.59 13.28
C ASP A 332 3.58 23.76 14.76
N MET A 333 3.86 22.77 15.61
CA MET A 333 3.58 22.88 17.06
C MET A 333 4.44 23.97 17.73
N TYR A 334 5.71 24.09 17.34
CA TYR A 334 6.61 25.11 17.88
C TYR A 334 6.13 26.54 17.53
N ILE A 335 5.61 26.77 16.33
CA ILE A 335 5.02 28.06 15.96
C ILE A 335 3.84 28.41 16.87
N GLN A 336 2.97 27.45 17.20
CA GLN A 336 1.89 27.68 18.17
C GLN A 336 2.42 28.07 19.54
N LYS A 337 3.51 27.44 20.00
CA LYS A 337 4.17 27.77 21.28
C LYS A 337 4.70 29.20 21.33
N ILE A 338 5.20 29.73 20.21
CA ILE A 338 5.65 31.13 20.12
C ILE A 338 4.47 32.09 20.28
N GLN A 339 3.33 31.78 19.65
CA GLN A 339 2.14 32.64 19.65
C GLN A 339 1.35 32.54 20.96
N TYR A 340 1.30 31.35 21.56
CA TYR A 340 0.50 31.02 22.72
C TYR A 340 1.34 30.20 23.72
N PRO A 341 1.76 30.79 24.86
CA PRO A 341 2.58 30.10 25.85
C PRO A 341 1.92 28.86 26.48
N GLU A 342 0.59 28.87 26.59
CA GLU A 342 -0.21 27.81 27.18
C GLU A 342 -0.74 26.85 26.11
N GLU A 343 -0.43 25.56 26.20
CA GLU A 343 -0.83 24.55 25.22
C GLU A 343 -2.36 24.40 25.09
N THR A 344 -3.11 24.69 26.15
CA THR A 344 -4.59 24.66 26.14
C THR A 344 -5.20 25.69 25.19
N GLN A 345 -4.43 26.71 24.78
CA GLN A 345 -4.84 27.72 23.81
C GLN A 345 -4.46 27.36 22.37
N TRP A 346 -3.67 26.31 22.17
CA TRP A 346 -3.25 25.90 20.84
C TRP A 346 -4.45 25.42 20.03
N GLN A 347 -4.45 25.79 18.75
CA GLN A 347 -5.47 25.34 17.80
C GLN A 347 -5.33 23.84 17.52
N HIS A 348 -4.10 23.32 17.49
CA HIS A 348 -3.80 21.93 17.20
C HIS A 348 -3.01 21.34 18.37
N ARG A 349 -3.43 20.19 18.89
CA ARG A 349 -2.85 19.57 20.09
C ARG A 349 -2.50 18.10 19.88
N ILE A 350 -1.50 17.62 20.62
CA ILE A 350 -1.10 16.21 20.63
C ILE A 350 -1.22 15.67 22.06
N PHE A 351 -2.13 14.71 22.22
CA PHE A 351 -2.35 13.98 23.47
C PHE A 351 -1.54 12.68 23.43
N SER A 352 -0.28 12.75 23.85
CA SER A 352 0.60 11.60 24.01
C SER A 352 0.26 10.78 25.24
N SER A 353 0.66 9.51 25.27
CA SER A 353 0.42 8.62 26.40
C SER A 353 -1.06 8.58 26.81
N CYS A 354 -1.98 8.62 25.85
CA CYS A 354 -3.42 8.68 26.07
C CYS A 354 -4.14 7.59 25.26
N LEU A 355 -5.08 6.90 25.90
CA LEU A 355 -6.02 6.01 25.22
C LEU A 355 -7.44 6.60 25.30
N ILE A 356 -8.22 6.38 24.25
CA ILE A 356 -9.66 6.66 24.26
C ILE A 356 -10.33 5.46 24.94
N SER A 357 -10.82 5.65 26.16
CA SER A 357 -11.44 4.58 26.96
C SER A 357 -12.94 4.44 26.66
N LYS A 358 -13.57 5.53 26.24
CA LYS A 358 -15.01 5.60 25.95
C LYS A 358 -15.31 6.63 24.87
N VAL A 359 -16.30 6.31 24.04
CA VAL A 359 -16.87 7.22 23.02
C VAL A 359 -18.38 7.20 23.20
N GLU A 360 -18.97 8.36 23.46
CA GLU A 360 -20.41 8.55 23.52
C GLU A 360 -20.85 9.60 22.50
N SER A 361 -22.05 9.46 21.96
CA SER A 361 -22.67 10.49 21.14
C SER A 361 -23.73 11.20 21.95
N ASP A 362 -23.74 12.53 21.89
CA ASP A 362 -24.84 13.31 22.45
C ASP A 362 -26.05 13.37 21.49
N LYS A 363 -27.12 14.04 21.91
CA LYS A 363 -28.36 14.23 21.11
C LYS A 363 -28.16 15.09 19.86
N SER A 364 -27.02 15.78 19.74
CA SER A 364 -26.64 16.62 18.60
C SER A 364 -25.65 15.94 17.65
N GLU A 365 -25.43 14.63 17.81
CA GLU A 365 -24.47 13.80 17.07
C GLU A 365 -23.00 14.21 17.27
N LYS A 366 -22.69 15.01 18.31
CA LYS A 366 -21.31 15.28 18.71
C LYS A 366 -20.80 14.15 19.59
N LEU A 367 -19.50 13.86 19.45
CA LEU A 367 -18.83 12.81 20.19
C LEU A 367 -18.21 13.40 21.48
N ASN A 368 -18.48 12.76 22.61
CA ASN A 368 -17.71 12.94 23.85
C ASN A 368 -16.74 11.76 24.00
N LEU A 369 -15.45 12.08 24.06
CA LEU A 369 -14.34 11.15 24.17
C LEU A 369 -13.78 11.22 25.59
N SER A 370 -13.74 10.09 26.29
CA SER A 370 -13.02 9.98 27.56
C SER A 370 -11.58 9.54 27.30
N LEU A 371 -10.62 10.36 27.70
CA LEU A 371 -9.20 10.13 27.54
C LEU A 371 -8.59 9.67 28.86
N GLN A 372 -7.83 8.57 28.82
CA GLN A 372 -7.13 8.00 29.96
C GLN A 372 -5.61 8.03 29.73
N HIS A 373 -4.88 8.63 30.67
CA HIS A 373 -3.43 8.69 30.63
C HIS A 373 -2.79 7.32 30.93
N CYS A 374 -1.82 6.92 30.10
CA CYS A 374 -1.11 5.66 30.08
C CYS A 374 0.35 5.90 30.51
N HIS A 375 0.74 5.55 31.73
CA HIS A 375 2.13 5.75 32.18
C HIS A 375 3.05 4.56 31.86
N THR A 376 2.51 3.41 31.48
CA THR A 376 3.23 2.17 31.14
C THR A 376 2.37 1.36 30.19
N GLU A 377 3.00 0.59 29.28
CA GLU A 377 2.35 -0.04 28.12
C GLU A 377 1.13 -0.94 28.41
N ASN A 378 0.77 -1.24 29.66
CA ASN A 378 -0.45 -2.00 29.98
C ASN A 378 -1.01 -1.81 31.41
N THR A 379 -0.69 -0.71 32.12
CA THR A 379 -1.18 -0.51 33.50
C THR A 379 -1.99 0.76 33.66
N THR A 380 -3.31 0.60 33.75
CA THR A 380 -4.26 1.62 34.21
C THR A 380 -4.13 1.78 35.72
N ILE A 381 -3.82 2.98 36.20
CA ILE A 381 -3.93 3.30 37.63
C ILE A 381 -5.41 3.56 37.93
N ASN A 382 -5.96 2.82 38.90
CA ASN A 382 -7.21 3.17 39.57
C ASN A 382 -7.06 4.57 40.17
N GLY A 383 -7.75 5.57 39.60
CA GLY A 383 -7.67 6.98 40.01
C GLY A 383 -7.06 7.94 38.98
N THR A 384 -6.92 7.52 37.72
CA THR A 384 -6.44 8.38 36.63
C THR A 384 -7.39 9.55 36.37
N HIS A 385 -6.84 10.75 36.17
CA HIS A 385 -7.57 11.90 35.63
C HIS A 385 -8.10 11.52 34.24
N ASN A 386 -9.41 11.33 34.16
CA ASN A 386 -10.09 11.22 32.87
C ASN A 386 -10.28 12.64 32.35
N GLU A 387 -9.67 12.95 31.21
CA GLU A 387 -9.95 14.18 30.48
C GLU A 387 -11.10 13.89 29.51
N GLU A 388 -12.09 14.79 29.43
CA GLU A 388 -13.16 14.70 28.44
C GLU A 388 -12.87 15.65 27.28
N MET A 389 -13.04 15.15 26.05
CA MET A 389 -12.88 15.94 24.84
C MET A 389 -14.12 15.78 23.95
N ASN A 390 -14.66 16.90 23.48
CA ASN A 390 -15.71 16.88 22.46
C ASN A 390 -15.11 16.90 21.06
N ALA A 391 -15.65 16.11 20.13
CA ALA A 391 -15.26 16.08 18.73
C ALA A 391 -16.49 16.01 17.82
N ASP A 392 -16.48 16.73 16.69
CA ASP A 392 -17.47 16.56 15.63
C ASP A 392 -17.22 15.25 14.86
N VAL A 393 -15.94 14.85 14.71
CA VAL A 393 -15.54 13.60 14.06
C VAL A 393 -14.35 12.97 14.78
N LEU A 394 -14.38 11.65 14.92
CA LEU A 394 -13.25 10.83 15.34
C LEU A 394 -12.74 10.00 14.14
N ILE A 395 -11.53 10.28 13.69
CA ILE A 395 -10.82 9.54 12.65
C ILE A 395 -9.93 8.52 13.33
N LEU A 396 -10.15 7.24 13.03
CA LEU A 396 -9.35 6.17 13.59
C LEU A 396 -8.28 5.75 12.57
N ALA A 397 -7.00 5.87 12.93
CA ALA A 397 -5.84 5.56 12.09
C ALA A 397 -4.94 4.49 12.75
N THR A 398 -5.53 3.38 13.19
CA THR A 398 -4.85 2.31 13.95
C THR A 398 -4.43 1.09 13.11
N GLY A 399 -4.23 1.29 11.82
CA GLY A 399 -3.73 0.25 10.90
C GLY A 399 -4.81 -0.68 10.35
N TYR A 400 -4.38 -1.86 9.89
CA TYR A 400 -5.22 -2.84 9.19
C TYR A 400 -5.01 -4.26 9.76
N VAL A 401 -6.07 -5.06 9.74
CA VAL A 401 -6.03 -6.50 10.00
C VAL A 401 -6.09 -7.24 8.67
N ARG A 402 -5.33 -8.32 8.52
CA ARG A 402 -5.12 -9.04 7.25
C ARG A 402 -5.66 -10.48 7.29
N ASN A 403 -6.88 -10.66 7.79
CA ASN A 403 -7.50 -11.99 7.99
C ASN A 403 -8.80 -12.19 7.17
N ALA A 404 -9.13 -11.30 6.23
CA ALA A 404 -10.36 -11.42 5.44
C ALA A 404 -10.46 -12.74 4.63
N HIS A 405 -9.30 -13.33 4.29
CA HIS A 405 -9.24 -14.63 3.62
C HIS A 405 -9.90 -15.75 4.45
N GLU A 406 -9.86 -15.68 5.79
CA GLU A 406 -10.50 -16.68 6.67
C GLU A 406 -12.00 -16.76 6.40
N SER A 407 -12.66 -15.60 6.22
CA SER A 407 -14.09 -15.55 5.91
C SER A 407 -14.42 -16.01 4.48
N ILE A 408 -13.58 -15.63 3.50
CA ILE A 408 -13.79 -15.97 2.08
C ILE A 408 -13.52 -17.46 1.84
N LEU A 409 -12.62 -18.07 2.60
CA LEU A 409 -12.21 -19.46 2.43
C LEU A 409 -12.87 -20.39 3.45
N ALA A 410 -13.81 -19.93 4.27
CA ALA A 410 -14.42 -20.73 5.33
C ALA A 410 -14.94 -22.10 4.83
N SER A 411 -15.51 -22.14 3.62
CA SER A 411 -15.99 -23.38 2.98
C SER A 411 -14.88 -24.37 2.58
N ILE A 412 -13.61 -23.94 2.53
CA ILE A 412 -12.42 -24.75 2.22
C ILE A 412 -11.72 -25.27 3.49
N GLU A 413 -12.03 -24.75 4.69
CA GLU A 413 -11.42 -25.22 5.95
C GLU A 413 -11.38 -26.75 6.13
N PRO A 414 -12.42 -27.53 5.72
CA PRO A 414 -12.38 -28.98 5.81
C PRO A 414 -11.28 -29.65 4.98
N LEU A 415 -10.73 -28.97 3.98
CA LEU A 415 -9.68 -29.46 3.06
C LEU A 415 -8.26 -29.10 3.53
N LEU A 416 -8.08 -28.37 4.64
CA LEU A 416 -6.75 -28.04 5.17
C LEU A 416 -6.00 -29.29 5.65
N ALA A 417 -4.69 -29.37 5.35
CA ALA A 417 -3.85 -30.50 5.76
C ALA A 417 -3.70 -30.61 7.28
N GLN A 418 -3.65 -29.47 7.99
CA GLN A 418 -3.49 -29.40 9.45
C GLN A 418 -4.52 -28.46 10.07
N LYS A 419 -5.78 -28.90 10.16
CA LYS A 419 -6.92 -28.09 10.63
C LYS A 419 -6.67 -27.35 11.95
N GLN A 420 -5.95 -27.97 12.89
CA GLN A 420 -5.65 -27.38 14.20
C GLN A 420 -4.61 -26.25 14.15
N MET A 421 -3.85 -26.15 13.06
CA MET A 421 -2.74 -25.21 12.89
C MET A 421 -3.09 -24.00 12.00
N GLY A 422 -4.35 -23.92 11.53
CA GLY A 422 -4.87 -22.84 10.69
C GLY A 422 -4.36 -22.85 9.25
N TRP A 423 -4.34 -21.68 8.62
CA TRP A 423 -3.99 -21.44 7.22
C TRP A 423 -2.47 -21.50 6.98
N LYS A 424 -1.89 -22.71 6.98
CA LYS A 424 -0.45 -22.89 6.72
C LYS A 424 -0.12 -22.74 5.24
N VAL A 425 0.83 -21.86 4.94
CA VAL A 425 1.30 -21.57 3.58
C VAL A 425 2.74 -22.05 3.39
N GLN A 426 3.01 -22.62 2.23
CA GLN A 426 4.34 -23.01 1.77
C GLN A 426 5.15 -21.77 1.31
N ARG A 427 6.45 -21.95 1.06
CA ARG A 427 7.34 -20.86 0.61
C ARG A 427 6.90 -20.23 -0.72
N ASN A 428 6.32 -21.01 -1.60
CA ASN A 428 5.75 -20.54 -2.86
C ASN A 428 4.33 -19.96 -2.67
N TYR A 429 3.93 -19.65 -1.43
CA TYR A 429 2.63 -19.11 -1.03
C TYR A 429 1.42 -20.04 -1.23
N ARG A 430 1.63 -21.29 -1.67
CA ARG A 430 0.55 -22.28 -1.79
C ARG A 430 0.05 -22.70 -0.41
N LEU A 431 -1.26 -22.65 -0.20
CA LEU A 431 -1.92 -23.14 0.99
C LEU A 431 -1.79 -24.66 1.09
N GLU A 432 -1.48 -25.17 2.29
CA GLU A 432 -1.38 -26.60 2.55
C GLU A 432 -2.76 -27.26 2.66
N LEU A 433 -3.18 -27.89 1.56
CA LEU A 433 -4.39 -28.69 1.48
C LEU A 433 -4.07 -30.19 1.65
N ASP A 434 -5.04 -30.95 2.16
CA ASP A 434 -4.95 -32.39 2.32
C ASP A 434 -4.85 -33.08 0.95
N LYS A 435 -3.67 -33.63 0.65
CA LYS A 435 -3.37 -34.31 -0.62
C LYS A 435 -4.21 -35.56 -0.87
N SER A 436 -4.86 -36.10 0.16
CA SER A 436 -5.82 -37.20 0.01
C SER A 436 -7.19 -36.71 -0.49
N GLN A 437 -7.52 -35.43 -0.27
CA GLN A 437 -8.82 -34.83 -0.61
C GLN A 437 -8.75 -33.86 -1.80
N VAL A 438 -7.59 -33.31 -2.13
CA VAL A 438 -7.43 -32.29 -3.18
C VAL A 438 -6.42 -32.77 -4.22
N ASP A 439 -6.73 -32.56 -5.49
CA ASP A 439 -5.84 -32.87 -6.61
C ASP A 439 -4.56 -32.01 -6.56
N ALA A 440 -3.45 -32.53 -7.09
CA ALA A 440 -2.19 -31.82 -7.18
C ALA A 440 -2.30 -30.57 -8.08
N ASP A 441 -3.21 -30.59 -9.06
CA ASP A 441 -3.42 -29.51 -10.02
C ASP A 441 -4.39 -28.42 -9.49
N ALA A 442 -5.07 -28.69 -8.37
CA ALA A 442 -5.92 -27.71 -7.68
C ALA A 442 -5.18 -27.06 -6.49
N GLY A 443 -5.27 -25.74 -6.36
CA GLY A 443 -4.57 -25.03 -5.28
C GLY A 443 -5.10 -23.63 -4.99
N ILE A 444 -4.71 -23.12 -3.82
CA ILE A 444 -4.99 -21.76 -3.37
C ILE A 444 -3.66 -21.12 -2.98
N TRP A 445 -3.45 -19.87 -3.37
CA TRP A 445 -2.28 -19.09 -3.00
C TRP A 445 -2.70 -17.83 -2.25
N LEU A 446 -2.05 -17.55 -1.12
CA LEU A 446 -2.35 -16.37 -0.30
C LEU A 446 -1.29 -15.29 -0.54
N GLN A 447 -1.71 -14.04 -0.73
CA GLN A 447 -0.81 -12.92 -1.00
C GLN A 447 -1.08 -11.75 -0.05
N GLY A 448 -0.02 -11.21 0.56
CA GLY A 448 -0.12 -10.01 1.39
C GLY A 448 -0.74 -10.20 2.78
N CYS A 449 -0.92 -11.44 3.24
CA CYS A 449 -1.37 -11.80 4.58
C CYS A 449 -0.48 -12.84 5.26
N ASN A 450 0.77 -13.00 4.80
CA ASN A 450 1.70 -14.04 5.23
C ASN A 450 2.92 -13.46 5.97
N GLU A 451 2.83 -12.27 6.57
CA GLU A 451 3.95 -11.64 7.27
C GLU A 451 4.57 -12.54 8.34
N SER A 452 3.75 -13.33 9.05
CA SER A 452 4.20 -14.28 10.07
C SER A 452 5.11 -15.38 9.53
N THR A 453 5.05 -15.67 8.22
CA THR A 453 5.83 -16.74 7.57
C THR A 453 6.83 -16.24 6.53
N HIS A 454 6.58 -15.08 5.91
CA HIS A 454 7.39 -14.53 4.80
C HIS A 454 8.04 -13.17 5.11
N GLY A 455 7.78 -12.60 6.29
CA GLY A 455 8.45 -11.40 6.79
C GLY A 455 7.71 -10.09 6.48
N LEU A 456 8.28 -8.97 6.96
CA LEU A 456 7.67 -7.63 6.92
C LEU A 456 7.37 -7.12 5.51
N SER A 457 8.08 -7.61 4.50
CA SER A 457 7.90 -7.23 3.10
C SER A 457 6.63 -7.80 2.46
N ASP A 458 6.03 -8.85 3.04
CA ASP A 458 4.89 -9.57 2.43
C ASP A 458 3.70 -8.65 2.14
N SER A 459 3.44 -7.69 3.03
CA SER A 459 2.30 -6.79 2.97
C SER A 459 2.54 -5.52 2.13
N LEU A 460 3.77 -5.35 1.61
CA LEU A 460 4.28 -4.12 1.00
C LEU A 460 4.59 -4.30 -0.49
N LEU A 461 4.95 -3.21 -1.15
CA LEU A 461 5.40 -3.22 -2.55
C LEU A 461 6.78 -3.87 -2.74
N SER A 462 7.58 -3.95 -1.67
CA SER A 462 9.02 -4.22 -1.69
C SER A 462 9.48 -5.42 -2.50
N ILE A 463 8.66 -6.48 -2.54
CA ILE A 463 9.02 -7.74 -3.20
C ILE A 463 8.03 -8.11 -4.31
N LEU A 464 7.07 -7.25 -4.66
CA LEU A 464 5.98 -7.63 -5.57
C LEU A 464 6.46 -8.02 -6.96
N ALA A 465 7.46 -7.30 -7.51
CA ALA A 465 8.03 -7.63 -8.82
C ALA A 465 8.57 -9.07 -8.86
N VAL A 466 9.34 -9.48 -7.84
CA VAL A 466 9.95 -10.81 -7.75
C VAL A 466 8.91 -11.86 -7.37
N ARG A 467 8.10 -11.59 -6.34
CA ARG A 467 7.03 -12.48 -5.89
C ARG A 467 6.03 -12.78 -7.01
N GLY A 468 5.70 -11.80 -7.84
CA GLY A 468 4.87 -12.00 -9.02
C GLY A 468 5.40 -13.11 -9.93
N ALA A 469 6.71 -13.13 -10.21
CA ALA A 469 7.32 -14.21 -10.98
C ALA A 469 7.41 -15.54 -10.23
N GLU A 470 7.70 -15.53 -8.93
CA GLU A 470 7.69 -16.77 -8.13
C GLU A 470 6.32 -17.45 -8.18
N ILE A 471 5.23 -16.67 -8.09
CA ILE A 471 3.86 -17.18 -8.19
C ILE A 471 3.56 -17.68 -9.60
N VAL A 472 3.91 -16.92 -10.64
CA VAL A 472 3.75 -17.37 -12.04
C VAL A 472 4.50 -18.67 -12.29
N GLN A 473 5.72 -18.81 -11.79
CA GLN A 473 6.50 -20.04 -11.89
C GLN A 473 5.87 -21.19 -11.08
N ALA A 474 5.32 -20.91 -9.89
CA ALA A 474 4.68 -21.92 -9.07
C ALA A 474 3.38 -22.47 -9.67
N ILE A 475 2.61 -21.62 -10.37
CA ILE A 475 1.31 -21.98 -10.97
C ILE A 475 1.50 -22.52 -12.39
N PHE A 476 2.29 -21.84 -13.22
CA PHE A 476 2.40 -22.14 -14.66
C PHE A 476 3.75 -22.72 -15.06
N GLY A 477 4.68 -22.93 -14.12
CA GLY A 477 6.05 -23.35 -14.41
C GLY A 477 6.12 -24.60 -15.27
N ALA A 478 5.36 -25.66 -14.92
CA ALA A 478 5.32 -26.91 -15.68
C ALA A 478 4.74 -26.73 -17.10
N HIS A 479 3.69 -25.92 -17.23
CA HIS A 479 3.05 -25.61 -18.52
C HIS A 479 3.93 -24.76 -19.44
N LEU A 480 4.76 -23.89 -18.86
CA LEU A 480 5.67 -22.98 -19.56
C LEU A 480 7.10 -23.53 -19.70
N SER A 481 7.41 -24.71 -19.14
CA SER A 481 8.71 -25.38 -19.22
C SER A 481 8.75 -26.60 -20.13
N ASN A 482 7.61 -27.05 -20.66
CA ASN A 482 7.53 -28.20 -21.58
C ASN A 482 8.06 -27.87 -23.00
N GLY A 483 9.29 -27.35 -23.06
CA GLY A 483 10.07 -27.11 -24.27
C GLY A 483 11.55 -27.38 -24.04
N ASN A 484 11.86 -28.58 -23.52
CA ASN A 484 13.20 -29.16 -23.49
C ASN A 484 13.13 -30.67 -23.77
#